data_AF-A0A3N4KWV0-F1
#
_entry.id   AF-A0A3N4KWV0-F1
#
_cell.length_a   1.000
_cell.length_b   1.000
_cell.length_c   1.000
_cell.angle_alpha   90.00
_cell.angle_beta   90.00
_cell.angle_gamma   90.00
#
_symmetry.space_group_name_H-M   'P 1'
#
loop_
_entity.id
_entity.type
_entity.pdbx_description
1 polymer ?
#
loop_
_entity_poly.entity_id
_entity_poly.type
_entity_poly.pdbx_seq_one_letter_code
_entity_poly.pdbx_strand_id
1 'polypeptide(L)' 'TAVYLHIRSPSRSVNGKTPYEILYKKLPTVLHLRRFGCAAYKLIPQAQRSGKFTPRSRECIMIGY' A
#
# COMPACT_ATOMS: atom_id res chain seq x y z
N THR A 1 1.85 -9.09 1.97
CA THR A 1 2.39 -7.88 1.29
C THR A 1 3.90 -7.72 1.41
N ALA A 2 4.55 -8.26 2.45
CA ALA A 2 6.00 -8.21 2.62
C ALA A 2 6.82 -8.65 1.39
N VAL A 3 6.45 -9.76 0.75
CA VAL A 3 7.13 -10.25 -0.47
C VAL A 3 7.02 -9.26 -1.64
N TYR A 4 5.86 -8.61 -1.81
CA TYR A 4 5.64 -7.61 -2.86
C TYR A 4 6.57 -6.40 -2.71
N LEU A 5 6.72 -5.93 -1.47
CA LEU A 5 7.63 -4.83 -1.12
C LEU A 5 9.08 -5.27 -1.24
N HIS A 6 9.42 -6.49 -0.82
CA HIS A 6 10.78 -7.02 -0.88
C HIS A 6 11.31 -7.10 -2.33
N ILE A 7 10.49 -7.60 -3.26
CA ILE A 7 10.84 -7.70 -4.69
C ILE A 7 11.04 -6.32 -5.34
N ARG A 8 10.41 -5.27 -4.80
CA ARG A 8 10.53 -3.87 -5.27
C ARG A 8 11.48 -3.02 -4.44
N SER A 9 12.06 -3.58 -3.39
CA SER A 9 13.08 -2.91 -2.59
C SER A 9 14.45 -3.11 -3.23
N PRO A 10 15.29 -2.06 -3.30
CA PRO A 10 16.64 -2.20 -3.80
C PRO A 10 17.43 -3.08 -2.83
N SER A 11 18.16 -4.06 -3.35
CA SER A 11 19.01 -4.92 -2.53
C SER A 11 20.49 -4.69 -2.86
N ARG A 12 21.31 -4.69 -1.81
CA ARG A 12 22.77 -4.54 -1.94
C ARG A 12 23.40 -5.71 -2.70
N SER A 13 22.80 -6.90 -2.60
CA SER A 13 23.26 -8.10 -3.31
C SER A 13 23.18 -8.00 -4.83
N VAL A 14 22.39 -7.07 -5.36
CA VAL A 14 22.17 -6.88 -6.80
C VAL A 14 22.58 -5.48 -7.27
N ASN A 15 23.63 -4.92 -6.67
CA ASN A 15 24.15 -3.57 -6.99
C ASN A 15 23.08 -2.46 -6.89
N GLY A 16 22.19 -2.55 -5.90
CA GLY A 16 21.17 -1.52 -5.65
C GLY A 16 19.99 -1.56 -6.63
N LYS A 17 19.93 -2.54 -7.54
CA LYS A 17 18.75 -2.79 -8.37
C LYS A 17 17.64 -3.46 -7.56
N THR A 18 16.42 -3.39 -8.05
CA THR A 18 15.31 -4.16 -7.46
C THR A 18 15.26 -5.57 -8.08
N PRO A 19 14.95 -6.62 -7.31
CA PRO A 19 14.69 -7.95 -7.90
C PRO A 19 13.65 -7.91 -9.03
N TYR A 20 12.67 -7.01 -8.93
CA TYR A 20 11.69 -6.75 -9.99
C TYR A 20 12.33 -6.29 -11.30
N GLU A 21 13.28 -5.37 -11.25
CA GLU A 21 14.03 -4.92 -12.44
C GLU A 21 14.80 -6.04 -13.11
N ILE A 22 15.34 -6.97 -12.34
CA ILE A 22 16.15 -8.08 -12.88
C ILE A 22 15.26 -9.11 -13.56
N LEU A 23 14.14 -9.45 -12.91
CA LEU A 23 13.20 -10.45 -13.40
C LEU A 23 12.41 -9.96 -14.62
N TYR A 24 11.95 -8.71 -14.58
CA TYR A 24 11.05 -8.17 -15.60
C TYR A 24 11.71 -7.16 -16.53
N LYS A 25 13.01 -6.88 -16.37
CA LYS A 25 13.77 -5.89 -17.15
C LYS A 25 13.10 -4.50 -17.21
N LYS A 26 12.29 -4.17 -16.20
CA LYS A 26 11.46 -2.97 -16.13
C LYS A 26 11.50 -2.39 -14.72
N LEU A 27 11.57 -1.06 -14.61
CA LEU A 27 11.47 -0.35 -13.34
C LEU A 27 10.09 -0.57 -12.69
N PRO A 28 10.02 -0.92 -11.39
CA PRO A 28 8.76 -1.04 -10.69
C PRO A 28 8.13 0.33 -10.45
N THR A 29 6.85 0.47 -10.75
CA THR A 29 6.09 1.67 -10.36
C THR A 29 5.67 1.57 -8.90
N VAL A 30 6.19 2.47 -8.05
CA VAL A 30 5.87 2.53 -6.60
C VAL A 30 4.93 3.68 -6.22
N LEU A 31 4.36 4.38 -7.21
CA LEU A 31 3.48 5.55 -7.00
C LEU A 31 2.21 5.25 -6.17
N HIS A 32 1.81 3.98 -6.08
CA HIS A 32 0.67 3.54 -5.28
C HIS A 32 1.02 3.38 -3.79
N LEU A 33 2.31 3.37 -3.45
CA LEU A 33 2.78 3.35 -2.06
C LEU A 33 2.63 4.75 -1.46
N ARG A 34 2.22 4.76 -0.20
CA ARG A 34 1.96 5.92 0.65
C ARG A 34 2.84 5.77 1.88
N ARG A 35 3.14 6.89 2.50
CA ARG A 35 3.92 6.91 3.74
C ARG A 35 3.09 6.31 4.87
N PHE A 36 3.72 5.51 5.72
CA PHE A 36 3.14 5.17 7.01
C PHE A 36 2.83 6.45 7.78
N GLY A 37 1.72 6.47 8.50
CA GLY A 37 1.23 7.67 9.17
C GLY A 37 0.32 8.56 8.33
N CYS A 38 0.09 8.26 7.04
CA CYS A 38 -0.83 9.06 6.24
C CYS A 38 -2.30 8.82 6.64
N ALA A 39 -3.15 9.80 6.36
CA ALA A 39 -4.59 9.64 6.50
C ALA A 39 -5.09 8.48 5.63
N ALA A 40 -5.88 7.61 6.25
CA ALA A 40 -6.53 6.46 5.63
C ALA A 40 -8.01 6.47 5.98
N TYR A 41 -8.84 5.92 5.12
CA TYR A 41 -10.29 5.88 5.33
C TYR A 41 -10.76 4.43 5.33
N LYS A 42 -11.16 3.94 6.52
CA LYS A 42 -11.75 2.60 6.66
C LYS A 42 -13.20 2.64 6.22
N LEU A 43 -13.57 1.82 5.25
CA LEU A 43 -14.97 1.67 4.83
C LEU A 43 -15.80 1.07 5.97
N ILE A 44 -16.92 1.73 6.30
CA ILE A 44 -17.90 1.19 7.25
C ILE A 44 -18.82 0.25 6.45
N PRO A 45 -18.93 -1.05 6.81
CA PRO A 45 -19.85 -1.99 6.18
C PRO A 45 -21.29 -1.48 6.21
N GLN A 46 -22.07 -1.75 5.17
CA GLN A 46 -23.46 -1.25 5.06
C GLN A 46 -24.35 -1.70 6.23
N ALA A 47 -24.15 -2.91 6.76
CA ALA A 47 -24.86 -3.43 7.92
C ALA A 47 -24.62 -2.63 9.22
N GLN A 48 -23.50 -1.90 9.30
CA GLN A 48 -23.14 -1.07 10.45
C GLN A 48 -23.53 0.40 10.26
N ARG A 49 -24.20 0.75 9.15
CA ARG A 49 -24.63 2.12 8.85
C ARG A 49 -26.05 2.33 9.37
N SER A 50 -26.24 3.32 10.22
CA SER A 50 -27.54 3.66 10.82
C SER A 50 -28.52 4.38 9.88
N GLY A 51 -28.21 4.51 8.57
CA GLY A 51 -29.09 5.15 7.59
C GLY A 51 -28.39 5.61 6.31
N LYS A 52 -29.17 6.08 5.32
CA LYS A 52 -28.69 6.49 3.98
C LYS A 52 -27.67 7.64 3.99
N PHE A 53 -27.80 8.55 4.96
CA PHE A 53 -26.96 9.75 5.11
C PHE A 53 -25.87 9.62 6.17
N THR A 54 -25.62 8.40 6.66
CA THR A 54 -24.53 8.18 7.62
C THR A 54 -23.16 8.19 6.93
N PRO A 55 -22.08 8.59 7.64
CA PRO A 55 -20.73 8.55 7.10
C PRO A 55 -20.39 7.14 6.59
N ARG A 56 -19.79 7.07 5.39
CA ARG A 56 -19.44 5.79 4.74
C ARG A 56 -18.06 5.29 5.11
N SER A 57 -17.23 6.14 5.70
CA SER A 57 -15.87 5.84 6.10
C SER A 57 -15.53 6.46 7.45
N ARG A 58 -14.54 5.87 8.13
CA ARG A 58 -13.90 6.44 9.31
C ARG A 58 -12.47 6.81 8.96
N GLU A 59 -12.06 8.01 9.35
CA GLU A 59 -10.65 8.42 9.28
C GLU A 59 -9.81 7.56 10.23
N CYS A 60 -8.65 7.17 9.75
CA CYS A 60 -7.69 6.26 10.37
C CYS A 60 -6.27 6.67 9.95
N ILE A 61 -5.27 6.05 10.57
CA ILE A 61 -3.86 6.22 10.22
C ILE A 61 -3.37 4.95 9.52
N MET A 62 -2.63 5.09 8.42
CA MET A 62 -2.05 3.97 7.70
C MET A 62 -0.82 3.39 8.42
N ILE A 63 -0.94 2.18 8.95
CA ILE A 63 0.13 1.49 9.70
C ILE A 63 0.83 0.43 8.83
N GLY A 64 0.16 -0.08 7.79
CA GLY A 64 0.59 -1.28 7.06
C GLY A 64 0.08 -1.34 5.63
N TYR A 65 0.80 -2.12 4.81
CA TYR A 65 0.42 -2.58 3.47
C TYR A 65 0.19 -4.08 3.49
#